data_AF-A0AAE0R5U4-F1
#
_entry.id   AF-A0AAE0R5U4-F1
#
_cell.length_a   1.000
_cell.length_b   1.000
_cell.length_c   1.000
_cell.angle_alpha   90.00
_cell.angle_beta   90.00
_cell.angle_gamma   90.00
#
_symmetry.space_group_name_H-M   'P 1'
#
loop_
_entity.id
_entity.type
_entity.pdbx_description
1 polymer ?
#
loop_
_entity_poly.entity_id
_entity_poly.type
_entity_poly.pdbx_seq_one_letter_code
_entity_poly.pdbx_strand_id
1 'polypeptide(L)'
;MSPRETIATLLKAKPEQQTTGSEAKLALFQYILCAATSPAVKMQEESLTYLNQGQSYEIRMLNLKLLECTHVSSKWVKSTVRVLFHDRRLQYSENQQLEGWSWNRPGDRILDFDTTLSMGIIEPQANPLQLNTIEFLWDPVKNASIFIQVNCISTEFTPRKHGGEKGVPFRIQVDTFIPNEHGEYLEHVHSSSCQIKVFKPKGANRRLKTDREKIEKKGLQEREKYQPSFENTIFTECSPWPDGPYISSVSSCLSPMCHISTSYDFTEGDDRDCSPNQQRELLLPSCSAQLVPSLSPQEAQDWLHQNRFSSFCRLFSNFSGADLVKMSKNDFVQICGPADGIRLFNAIKGRCIQPRLTVYVSIQKNKNQPNSKPYSDEDGEEFHRGNKIYNKCSKR
;
A
#
# COMPACT_ATOMS: atom_id res chain seq x y z
N MET A 1 -2.60 -30.61 -22.68
CA MET A 1 -2.80 -30.83 -21.24
C MET A 1 -4.11 -30.18 -20.84
N SER A 2 -4.95 -30.92 -20.13
CA SER A 2 -6.21 -30.41 -19.59
C SER A 2 -5.93 -29.39 -18.46
N PRO A 3 -6.77 -28.36 -18.25
CA PRO A 3 -6.67 -27.46 -17.10
C PRO A 3 -6.59 -28.20 -15.75
N ARG A 4 -7.27 -29.35 -15.65
CA ARG A 4 -7.26 -30.22 -14.46
C ARG A 4 -5.90 -30.86 -14.18
N GLU A 5 -5.16 -31.24 -15.23
CA GLU A 5 -3.82 -31.83 -15.10
C GLU A 5 -2.81 -30.77 -14.66
N THR A 6 -2.95 -29.55 -15.18
CA THR A 6 -2.08 -28.42 -14.81
C THR A 6 -2.27 -28.05 -13.33
N ILE A 7 -3.52 -28.00 -12.85
CA ILE A 7 -3.85 -27.73 -11.44
C ILE A 7 -3.32 -28.85 -10.52
N ALA A 8 -3.44 -30.12 -10.93
CA ALA A 8 -2.94 -31.25 -10.14
C ALA A 8 -1.41 -31.25 -10.00
N THR A 9 -0.68 -30.88 -11.06
CA THR A 9 0.78 -30.71 -11.00
C THR A 9 1.19 -29.49 -10.18
N LEU A 10 0.39 -28.42 -10.16
CA LEU A 10 0.63 -27.21 -9.37
C LEU A 10 0.37 -27.39 -7.88
N LEU A 11 -0.66 -28.16 -7.50
CA LEU A 11 -0.90 -28.52 -6.09
C LEU A 11 0.25 -29.38 -5.53
N LYS A 12 0.91 -30.20 -6.37
CA LYS A 12 2.14 -30.92 -6.00
C LYS A 12 3.38 -30.02 -5.86
N ALA A 13 3.37 -28.82 -6.44
CA ALA A 13 4.49 -27.87 -6.35
C ALA A 13 4.40 -26.95 -5.12
N LYS A 14 3.35 -27.05 -4.32
CA LYS A 14 3.25 -26.34 -3.04
C LYS A 14 4.19 -27.02 -2.03
N PRO A 15 5.12 -26.30 -1.38
CA PRO A 15 5.90 -26.89 -0.31
C PRO A 15 4.93 -27.34 0.79
N GLU A 16 5.02 -28.61 1.19
CA GLU A 16 4.32 -29.15 2.35
C GLU A 16 4.81 -28.43 3.61
N GLN A 17 4.22 -27.27 3.91
CA GLN A 17 4.27 -26.71 5.24
C GLN A 17 3.26 -27.50 6.08
N GLN A 18 3.75 -28.26 7.06
CA GLN A 18 2.93 -28.85 8.10
C GLN A 18 2.25 -27.74 8.91
N THR A 19 1.05 -27.35 8.50
CA THR A 19 0.09 -26.64 9.34
C THR A 19 -1.11 -27.53 9.56
N THR A 20 -1.25 -27.95 10.81
CA THR A 20 -2.41 -28.64 11.36
C THR A 20 -3.70 -27.87 11.08
N GLY A 21 -4.68 -28.53 10.48
CA GLY A 21 -6.11 -28.25 10.62
C GLY A 21 -6.57 -26.79 10.49
N SER A 22 -6.56 -26.25 9.28
CA SER A 22 -7.47 -25.18 8.88
C SER A 22 -7.70 -25.35 7.38
N GLU A 23 -8.96 -25.44 6.95
CA GLU A 23 -9.31 -25.46 5.52
C GLU A 23 -8.71 -24.22 4.85
N ALA A 24 -7.58 -24.40 4.18
CA ALA A 24 -6.91 -23.32 3.48
C ALA A 24 -7.82 -22.89 2.32
N LYS A 25 -8.57 -21.80 2.53
CA LYS A 25 -9.31 -21.12 1.45
C LYS A 25 -8.35 -20.93 0.29
N LEU A 26 -8.60 -21.63 -0.82
CA LEU A 26 -7.80 -21.47 -2.03
C LEU A 26 -8.01 -20.04 -2.56
N ALA A 27 -6.92 -19.35 -2.87
CA ALA A 27 -6.97 -18.05 -3.51
C ALA A 27 -7.70 -18.16 -4.86
N LEU A 28 -8.55 -17.18 -5.18
CA LEU A 28 -9.31 -17.13 -6.44
C LEU A 28 -8.36 -17.11 -7.65
N PHE A 29 -7.31 -16.29 -7.56
CA PHE A 29 -6.31 -16.12 -8.61
C PHE A 29 -4.95 -16.64 -8.16
N GLN A 30 -4.19 -17.19 -9.10
CA GLN A 30 -2.80 -17.59 -8.90
C GLN A 30 -1.96 -17.13 -10.08
N TYR A 31 -0.76 -16.63 -9.78
CA TYR A 31 0.19 -16.21 -10.81
C TYR A 31 1.50 -16.95 -10.64
N ILE A 32 2.11 -17.26 -11.77
CA ILE A 32 3.33 -18.08 -11.84
C ILE A 32 4.30 -17.37 -12.77
N LEU A 33 5.43 -16.95 -12.24
CA LEU A 33 6.57 -16.50 -13.03
C LEU A 33 7.37 -17.72 -13.47
N CYS A 34 7.48 -17.94 -14.78
CA CYS A 34 8.25 -19.03 -15.39
C CYS A 34 9.76 -18.73 -15.34
N ALA A 35 10.29 -18.63 -14.12
CA ALA A 35 11.71 -18.47 -13.83
C ALA A 35 12.07 -19.18 -12.53
N ALA A 36 13.29 -19.71 -12.49
CA ALA A 36 13.74 -20.58 -11.41
C ALA A 36 14.04 -19.84 -10.10
N THR A 37 13.60 -20.40 -8.98
CA THR A 37 13.90 -19.87 -7.64
C THR A 37 15.34 -20.20 -7.24
N SER A 38 15.94 -19.30 -6.46
CA SER A 38 17.30 -19.48 -5.96
C SER A 38 17.35 -20.54 -4.86
N PRO A 39 18.29 -21.52 -4.94
CA PRO A 39 18.52 -22.49 -3.87
C PRO A 39 19.24 -21.88 -2.65
N ALA A 40 19.73 -20.64 -2.74
CA ALA A 40 20.52 -20.01 -1.68
C ALA A 40 19.67 -19.23 -0.66
N VAL A 41 18.34 -19.36 -0.71
CA VAL A 41 17.41 -18.72 0.23
C VAL A 41 17.14 -19.65 1.41
N LYS A 42 17.09 -19.12 2.63
CA LYS A 42 16.80 -19.94 3.83
C LYS A 42 15.32 -20.32 3.89
N MET A 43 14.99 -21.42 4.56
CA MET A 43 13.60 -21.90 4.69
C MET A 43 12.61 -20.89 5.27
N GLN A 44 13.07 -19.98 6.13
CA GLN A 44 12.23 -18.96 6.79
C GLN A 44 12.13 -17.65 6.01
N GLU A 45 12.89 -17.49 4.92
CA GLU A 45 12.89 -16.29 4.09
C GLU A 45 11.93 -16.46 2.91
N GLU A 46 11.46 -15.35 2.33
CA GLU A 46 10.66 -15.42 1.11
C GLU A 46 11.54 -15.89 -0.07
N SER A 47 10.99 -16.75 -0.95
CA SER A 47 11.70 -17.22 -2.13
C SER A 47 12.17 -16.06 -3.01
N LEU A 48 13.37 -16.18 -3.60
CA LEU A 48 13.98 -15.15 -4.43
C LEU A 48 14.30 -15.70 -5.81
N THR A 49 13.93 -14.95 -6.84
CA THR A 49 14.09 -15.36 -8.25
C THR A 49 15.05 -14.45 -8.99
N TYR A 50 15.93 -15.03 -9.79
CA TYR A 50 16.96 -14.28 -10.51
C TYR A 50 16.55 -14.06 -11.95
N LEU A 51 16.46 -12.79 -12.37
CA LEU A 51 16.13 -12.38 -13.73
C LEU A 51 17.31 -11.69 -14.40
N ASN A 52 17.40 -11.80 -15.72
CA ASN A 52 18.34 -11.04 -16.54
C ASN A 52 17.66 -9.79 -17.08
N GLN A 53 18.41 -8.69 -17.07
CA GLN A 53 18.01 -7.41 -17.65
C GLN A 53 17.58 -7.60 -19.11
N GLY A 54 16.39 -7.10 -19.46
CA GLY A 54 15.87 -7.10 -20.83
C GLY A 54 15.52 -8.48 -21.41
N GLN A 55 15.61 -9.55 -20.63
CA GLN A 55 15.14 -10.87 -21.06
C GLN A 55 13.64 -11.00 -20.80
N SER A 56 12.90 -11.57 -21.76
CA SER A 56 11.48 -11.87 -21.61
C SER A 56 11.25 -13.06 -20.66
N TYR A 57 10.36 -12.88 -19.69
CA TYR A 57 9.91 -13.93 -18.77
C TYR A 57 8.38 -14.00 -18.75
N GLU A 58 7.84 -15.21 -18.84
CA GLU A 58 6.39 -15.44 -18.82
C GLU A 58 5.84 -15.33 -17.39
N ILE A 59 4.74 -14.60 -17.22
CA ILE A 59 3.86 -14.69 -16.07
C ILE A 59 2.54 -15.29 -16.55
N ARG A 60 2.20 -16.47 -16.01
CA ARG A 60 0.91 -17.14 -16.26
C ARG A 60 -0.10 -16.72 -15.21
N MET A 61 -1.32 -16.39 -15.64
CA MET A 61 -2.44 -16.09 -14.75
C MET A 61 -3.46 -17.24 -14.79
N LEU A 62 -3.87 -17.68 -13.62
CA LEU A 62 -4.80 -18.80 -13.43
C LEU A 62 -5.91 -18.39 -12.47
N ASN A 63 -7.12 -18.87 -12.75
CA ASN A 63 -8.24 -18.85 -11.80
C ASN A 63 -8.45 -20.26 -11.25
N LEU A 64 -8.17 -20.46 -9.96
CA LEU A 64 -8.26 -21.78 -9.31
C LEU A 64 -9.70 -22.17 -8.96
N LYS A 65 -10.63 -21.22 -9.00
CA LYS A 65 -12.04 -21.38 -8.63
C LYS A 65 -12.97 -21.24 -9.83
N LEU A 66 -12.61 -21.91 -10.92
CA LEU A 66 -13.38 -21.93 -12.17
C LEU A 66 -14.86 -22.35 -11.97
N LEU A 67 -15.15 -23.14 -10.93
CA LEU A 67 -16.50 -23.65 -10.60
C LEU A 67 -17.30 -22.78 -9.62
N GLU A 68 -16.66 -21.87 -8.88
CA GLU A 68 -17.34 -20.95 -7.93
C GLU A 68 -17.52 -19.55 -8.52
N CYS A 69 -17.20 -19.36 -9.80
CA CYS A 69 -17.23 -18.07 -10.49
C CYS A 69 -18.67 -17.69 -10.91
N THR A 70 -19.59 -17.63 -9.94
CA THR A 70 -20.88 -16.95 -10.09
C THR A 70 -20.79 -15.47 -9.69
N HIS A 71 -19.73 -15.07 -8.99
CA HIS A 71 -19.54 -13.70 -8.46
C HIS A 71 -18.77 -12.76 -9.42
N VAL A 72 -18.00 -13.28 -10.38
CA VAL A 72 -17.39 -12.47 -11.45
C VAL A 72 -18.33 -12.54 -12.65
N SER A 73 -19.37 -11.70 -12.64
CA SER A 73 -20.34 -11.59 -13.75
C SER A 73 -19.69 -11.06 -15.04
N SER A 74 -18.51 -10.43 -14.93
CA SER A 74 -17.79 -9.84 -16.04
C SER A 74 -16.97 -10.86 -16.82
N LYS A 75 -17.06 -10.81 -18.14
CA LYS A 75 -16.25 -11.61 -19.08
C LYS A 75 -14.73 -11.42 -18.93
N TRP A 76 -14.29 -10.27 -18.43
CA TRP A 76 -12.88 -9.90 -18.34
C TRP A 76 -12.56 -9.32 -16.97
N VAL A 77 -11.32 -9.51 -16.51
CA VAL A 77 -10.75 -8.84 -15.33
C VAL A 77 -9.56 -7.99 -15.76
N LYS A 78 -9.28 -6.91 -15.03
CA LYS A 78 -8.09 -6.09 -15.25
C LYS A 78 -7.00 -6.52 -14.29
N SER A 79 -5.78 -6.74 -14.80
CA SER A 79 -4.61 -6.92 -13.96
C SER A 79 -3.59 -5.81 -14.20
N THR A 80 -2.96 -5.39 -13.11
CA THR A 80 -1.84 -4.46 -13.14
C THR A 80 -0.59 -5.16 -12.60
N VAL A 81 0.47 -5.20 -13.40
CA VAL A 81 1.78 -5.74 -13.04
C VAL A 81 2.73 -4.58 -12.73
N ARG A 82 3.40 -4.64 -11.57
CA ARG A 82 4.31 -3.59 -11.10
C ARG A 82 5.66 -4.17 -10.67
N VAL A 83 6.75 -3.47 -10.99
CA VAL A 83 8.07 -3.68 -10.36
C VAL A 83 8.25 -2.64 -9.28
N LEU A 84 8.33 -3.09 -8.03
CA LEU A 84 8.40 -2.26 -6.83
C LEU A 84 9.70 -2.54 -6.05
N PHE A 85 10.15 -1.59 -5.24
CA PHE A 85 11.23 -1.87 -4.29
C PHE A 85 10.75 -2.79 -3.17
N HIS A 86 11.54 -3.80 -2.82
CA HIS A 86 11.26 -4.60 -1.62
C HIS A 86 11.75 -3.89 -0.33
N ASP A 87 12.82 -3.09 -0.44
CA ASP A 87 13.37 -2.32 0.69
C ASP A 87 12.48 -1.10 1.02
N ARG A 88 11.99 -1.04 2.27
CA ARG A 88 11.11 0.05 2.73
C ARG A 88 11.70 1.45 2.57
N ARG A 89 13.01 1.63 2.75
CA ARG A 89 13.65 2.94 2.58
C ARG A 89 13.56 3.42 1.14
N LEU A 90 13.71 2.50 0.19
CA LEU A 90 13.60 2.81 -1.23
C LEU A 90 12.16 2.97 -1.67
N GLN A 91 11.19 2.29 -1.04
CA GLN A 91 9.76 2.56 -1.25
C GLN A 91 9.39 4.01 -0.90
N TYR A 92 9.87 4.56 0.21
CA TYR A 92 9.61 5.97 0.57
C TYR A 92 10.19 6.99 -0.41
N SER A 93 11.24 6.62 -1.12
CA SER A 93 11.91 7.47 -2.11
C SER A 93 11.71 6.94 -3.53
N GLU A 94 10.68 6.12 -3.77
CA GLU A 94 10.52 5.37 -5.02
C GLU A 94 10.51 6.30 -6.22
N ASN A 95 9.69 7.35 -6.20
CA ASN A 95 9.63 8.34 -7.29
C ASN A 95 11.01 8.92 -7.60
N GLN A 96 11.79 9.29 -6.58
CA GLN A 96 13.15 9.82 -6.78
C GLN A 96 14.10 8.76 -7.38
N GLN A 97 13.98 7.49 -6.97
CA GLN A 97 14.78 6.40 -7.52
C GLN A 97 14.43 6.12 -8.99
N LEU A 98 13.14 6.08 -9.33
CA LEU A 98 12.67 5.84 -10.70
C LEU A 98 13.01 7.03 -11.61
N GLU A 99 12.84 8.26 -11.14
CA GLU A 99 13.26 9.46 -11.86
C GLU A 99 14.77 9.42 -12.10
N GLY A 100 15.57 9.23 -11.04
CA GLY A 100 17.03 9.16 -11.14
C GLY A 100 17.51 8.06 -12.09
N TRP A 101 16.78 6.95 -12.19
CA TRP A 101 17.02 5.91 -13.18
C TRP A 101 16.73 6.40 -14.61
N SER A 102 15.57 7.01 -14.83
CA SER A 102 15.13 7.52 -16.14
C SER A 102 16.05 8.61 -16.72
N TRP A 103 16.64 9.46 -15.87
CA TRP A 103 17.58 10.51 -16.30
C TRP A 103 18.82 9.94 -17.00
N ASN A 104 19.26 8.74 -16.60
CA ASN A 104 20.41 8.08 -17.22
C ASN A 104 20.02 7.21 -18.43
N ARG A 105 18.72 7.08 -18.70
CA ARG A 105 18.14 6.20 -19.71
C ARG A 105 16.90 6.83 -20.35
N PRO A 106 17.08 7.93 -21.10
CA PRO A 106 15.95 8.61 -21.73
C PRO A 106 15.25 7.68 -22.72
N GLY A 107 13.95 7.48 -22.53
CA GLY A 107 13.11 6.64 -23.38
C GLY A 107 12.99 5.17 -22.94
N ASP A 108 13.87 4.70 -22.06
CA ASP A 108 13.74 3.33 -21.54
C ASP A 108 12.65 3.25 -20.47
N ARG A 109 11.96 2.11 -20.43
CA ARG A 109 11.00 1.76 -19.36
C ARG A 109 11.63 0.74 -18.42
N ILE A 110 11.24 0.79 -17.14
CA ILE A 110 11.71 -0.19 -16.14
C ILE A 110 11.06 -1.55 -16.37
N LEU A 111 9.77 -1.54 -16.66
CA LEU A 111 8.98 -2.73 -16.94
C LEU A 111 8.31 -2.58 -18.31
N ASP A 112 8.61 -3.55 -19.18
CA ASP A 112 8.05 -3.65 -20.53
C ASP A 112 7.45 -5.04 -20.76
N PHE A 113 6.76 -5.23 -21.88
CA PHE A 113 6.18 -6.52 -22.26
C PHE A 113 6.31 -6.81 -23.76
N ASP A 114 6.28 -8.10 -24.07
CA ASP A 114 6.31 -8.60 -25.43
C ASP A 114 4.91 -9.06 -25.84
N THR A 115 4.22 -8.22 -26.61
CA THR A 115 2.88 -8.52 -27.15
C THR A 115 2.87 -9.76 -28.03
N THR A 116 3.97 -10.06 -28.73
CA THR A 116 4.03 -11.17 -29.70
C THR A 116 4.15 -12.53 -29.02
N LEU A 117 4.79 -12.57 -27.84
CA LEU A 117 4.91 -13.78 -27.03
C LEU A 117 3.72 -13.97 -26.08
N SER A 118 3.04 -12.89 -25.72
CA SER A 118 1.92 -12.90 -24.77
C SER A 118 0.64 -13.51 -25.38
N MET A 119 -0.15 -14.18 -24.54
CA MET A 119 -1.32 -14.94 -24.97
C MET A 119 -2.53 -14.62 -24.08
N GLY A 120 -3.69 -14.35 -24.69
CA GLY A 120 -4.95 -14.17 -23.96
C GLY A 120 -5.07 -12.86 -23.18
N ILE A 121 -4.13 -11.93 -23.35
CA ILE A 121 -4.23 -10.55 -22.84
C ILE A 121 -4.88 -9.64 -23.89
N ILE A 122 -5.60 -8.63 -23.42
CA ILE A 122 -6.34 -7.64 -24.22
C ILE A 122 -5.96 -6.26 -23.76
N GLU A 123 -5.85 -5.34 -24.73
CA GLU A 123 -5.55 -3.92 -24.50
C GLU A 123 -4.39 -3.68 -23.51
N PRO A 124 -3.21 -4.28 -23.73
CA PRO A 124 -2.11 -4.05 -22.84
C PRO A 124 -1.62 -2.59 -22.94
N GLN A 125 -1.51 -1.94 -21.79
CA GLN A 125 -1.17 -0.53 -21.64
C GLN A 125 0.10 -0.39 -20.79
N ALA A 126 1.02 0.44 -21.27
CA ALA A 126 2.23 0.82 -20.55
C ALA A 126 2.33 2.35 -20.54
N ASN A 127 1.72 2.98 -19.53
CA ASN A 127 1.68 4.44 -19.44
C ASN A 127 3.10 5.03 -19.40
N PRO A 128 3.47 5.96 -20.29
CA PRO A 128 4.79 6.60 -20.32
C PRO A 128 5.23 7.23 -19.00
N LEU A 129 4.29 7.69 -18.16
CA LEU A 129 4.58 8.30 -16.86
C LEU A 129 4.76 7.27 -15.73
N GLN A 130 4.36 6.02 -15.94
CA GLN A 130 4.49 4.93 -14.96
C GLN A 130 5.46 3.88 -15.51
N LEU A 131 6.75 4.17 -15.44
CA LEU A 131 7.83 3.37 -16.07
C LEU A 131 7.89 1.91 -15.59
N ASN A 132 7.35 1.63 -14.41
CA ASN A 132 7.43 0.33 -13.73
C ASN A 132 6.09 -0.41 -13.70
N THR A 133 5.09 0.01 -14.50
CA THR A 133 3.72 -0.51 -14.45
C THR A 133 3.22 -0.91 -15.84
N ILE A 134 2.48 -2.03 -15.92
CA ILE A 134 1.75 -2.49 -17.10
C ILE A 134 0.33 -2.87 -16.66
N GLU A 135 -0.68 -2.52 -17.45
CA GLU A 135 -2.08 -2.89 -17.23
C GLU A 135 -2.61 -3.65 -18.44
N PHE A 136 -3.50 -4.62 -18.23
CA PHE A 136 -4.16 -5.35 -19.32
C PHE A 136 -5.44 -6.03 -18.83
N LEU A 137 -6.30 -6.40 -19.77
CA LEU A 137 -7.49 -7.23 -19.52
C LEU A 137 -7.22 -8.69 -19.88
N TRP A 138 -7.85 -9.63 -19.19
CA TRP A 138 -7.80 -11.06 -19.54
C TRP A 138 -9.04 -11.81 -19.04
N ASP A 139 -9.33 -12.95 -19.67
CA ASP A 139 -10.51 -13.78 -19.39
C ASP A 139 -10.14 -14.80 -18.29
N PRO A 140 -10.73 -14.73 -17.09
CA PRO A 140 -10.39 -15.63 -15.99
C PRO A 140 -10.84 -17.08 -16.21
N VAL A 141 -11.67 -17.34 -17.21
CA VAL A 141 -12.11 -18.69 -17.61
C VAL A 141 -11.11 -19.33 -18.57
N LYS A 142 -10.26 -18.52 -19.22
CA LYS A 142 -9.23 -18.96 -20.15
C LYS A 142 -7.85 -18.85 -19.51
N ASN A 143 -6.90 -19.60 -20.04
CA ASN A 143 -5.50 -19.37 -19.70
C ASN A 143 -5.03 -18.08 -20.38
N ALA A 144 -4.31 -17.25 -19.65
CA ALA A 144 -3.64 -16.08 -20.18
C ALA A 144 -2.22 -15.98 -19.61
N SER A 145 -1.32 -15.41 -20.40
CA SER A 145 0.06 -15.16 -19.99
C SER A 145 0.60 -13.90 -20.62
N ILE A 146 1.43 -13.19 -19.86
CA ILE A 146 2.14 -12.00 -20.31
C ILE A 146 3.64 -12.26 -20.22
N PHE A 147 4.38 -11.90 -21.27
CA PHE A 147 5.83 -11.92 -21.26
C PHE A 147 6.36 -10.54 -20.90
N ILE A 148 7.03 -10.43 -19.76
CA ILE A 148 7.57 -9.17 -19.24
C ILE A 148 9.08 -9.08 -19.39
N GLN A 149 9.60 -7.87 -19.50
CA GLN A 149 11.02 -7.54 -19.50
C GLN A 149 11.31 -6.51 -18.41
N VAL A 150 12.27 -6.80 -17.54
CA VAL A 150 12.72 -5.86 -16.51
C VAL A 150 14.06 -5.27 -16.94
N ASN A 151 14.10 -3.96 -17.14
CA ASN A 151 15.25 -3.28 -17.74
C ASN A 151 16.14 -2.57 -16.72
N CYS A 152 15.74 -2.48 -15.46
CA CYS A 152 16.60 -1.98 -14.39
C CYS A 152 17.36 -3.14 -13.71
N ILE A 153 18.59 -2.92 -13.25
CA ILE A 153 19.35 -3.94 -12.50
C ILE A 153 19.38 -3.59 -11.00
N SER A 154 19.45 -4.62 -10.16
CA SER A 154 19.42 -4.46 -8.71
C SER A 154 20.57 -3.64 -8.12
N THR A 155 21.74 -3.58 -8.78
CA THR A 155 22.91 -2.79 -8.33
C THR A 155 22.89 -1.34 -8.79
N GLU A 156 21.92 -0.91 -9.62
CA GLU A 156 21.80 0.50 -9.98
C GLU A 156 21.21 1.36 -8.86
N PHE A 157 20.50 0.71 -7.93
CA PHE A 157 19.84 1.34 -6.78
C PHE A 157 20.62 1.16 -5.47
N THR A 158 21.88 0.72 -5.54
CA THR A 158 22.78 0.69 -4.38
C THR A 158 23.49 2.04 -4.21
N PRO A 159 23.80 2.46 -2.96
CA PRO A 159 24.49 3.73 -2.71
C PRO A 159 25.81 3.85 -3.47
N ARG A 160 26.60 2.76 -3.55
CA ARG A 160 27.74 2.70 -4.45
C ARG A 160 27.25 2.08 -5.76
N LYS A 161 27.06 2.93 -6.76
CA LYS A 161 26.67 2.53 -8.12
C LYS A 161 27.73 1.67 -8.84
N HIS A 162 28.93 1.57 -8.26
CA HIS A 162 30.03 0.76 -8.76
C HIS A 162 30.00 -0.63 -8.09
N GLY A 163 30.31 -1.67 -8.87
CA GLY A 163 30.15 -3.07 -8.45
C GLY A 163 30.85 -3.44 -7.14
N GLY A 164 30.33 -4.47 -6.46
CA GLY A 164 30.86 -4.98 -5.19
C GLY A 164 29.84 -4.95 -4.04
N GLU A 165 28.79 -4.13 -4.15
CA GLU A 165 27.68 -4.13 -3.20
C GLU A 165 26.59 -5.15 -3.57
N LYS A 166 25.91 -5.66 -2.54
CA LYS A 166 24.75 -6.55 -2.71
C LYS A 166 23.61 -5.74 -3.32
N GLY A 167 23.23 -6.07 -4.56
CA GLY A 167 22.10 -5.42 -5.23
C GLY A 167 20.79 -5.47 -4.43
N VAL A 168 19.96 -4.45 -4.60
CA VAL A 168 18.65 -4.29 -3.95
C VAL A 168 17.64 -5.27 -4.54
N PRO A 169 16.89 -6.03 -3.74
CA PRO A 169 15.79 -6.86 -4.24
C PRO A 169 14.58 -6.01 -4.66
N PHE A 170 13.91 -6.43 -5.73
CA PHE A 170 12.61 -5.89 -6.14
C PHE A 170 11.50 -6.88 -5.84
N ARG A 171 10.27 -6.41 -5.99
CA ARG A 171 9.06 -7.21 -5.93
C ARG A 171 8.31 -7.03 -7.25
N ILE A 172 7.98 -8.12 -7.93
CA ILE A 172 6.94 -8.07 -8.97
C ILE A 172 5.62 -8.30 -8.26
N GLN A 173 4.69 -7.36 -8.36
CA GLN A 173 3.34 -7.46 -7.80
C GLN A 173 2.31 -7.47 -8.93
N VAL A 174 1.30 -8.34 -8.79
CA VAL A 174 0.13 -8.40 -9.66
C VAL A 174 -1.10 -8.11 -8.81
N ASP A 175 -1.79 -7.03 -9.15
CA ASP A 175 -3.08 -6.65 -8.57
C ASP A 175 -4.18 -6.90 -9.60
N THR A 176 -5.30 -7.48 -9.20
CA THR A 176 -6.43 -7.78 -10.09
C THR A 176 -7.70 -7.10 -9.61
N PHE A 177 -8.44 -6.56 -10.59
CA PHE A 177 -9.62 -5.74 -10.39
C PHE A 177 -10.76 -6.24 -11.28
N ILE A 178 -11.98 -6.19 -10.75
CA ILE A 178 -13.23 -6.44 -11.49
C ILE A 178 -13.96 -5.12 -11.76
N PRO A 179 -14.86 -5.06 -12.75
CA PRO A 179 -15.62 -3.85 -12.99
C PRO A 179 -16.61 -3.60 -11.85
N ASN A 180 -16.74 -2.34 -11.45
CA ASN A 180 -17.79 -1.89 -10.54
C ASN A 180 -19.15 -1.83 -11.28
N GLU A 181 -20.19 -1.38 -10.59
CA GLU A 181 -21.55 -1.21 -11.15
C GLU A 181 -21.59 -0.31 -12.39
N HIS A 182 -20.59 0.57 -12.57
CA HIS A 182 -20.46 1.47 -13.72
C HIS A 182 -19.59 0.91 -14.85
N GLY A 183 -19.10 -0.33 -14.74
CA GLY A 183 -18.24 -0.97 -15.73
C GLY A 183 -16.76 -0.58 -15.63
N GLU A 184 -16.36 0.20 -14.62
CA GLU A 184 -14.97 0.63 -14.42
C GLU A 184 -14.22 -0.38 -13.54
N TYR A 185 -13.02 -0.80 -13.99
CA TYR A 185 -12.18 -1.76 -13.27
C TYR A 185 -11.48 -1.13 -12.04
N LEU A 186 -12.26 -0.87 -11.00
CA LEU A 186 -11.81 -0.23 -9.75
C LEU A 186 -11.99 -1.11 -8.51
N GLU A 187 -12.81 -2.16 -8.58
CA GLU A 187 -13.02 -3.06 -7.45
C GLU A 187 -11.86 -4.06 -7.36
N HIS A 188 -11.01 -3.90 -6.34
CA HIS A 188 -9.89 -4.79 -6.09
C HIS A 188 -10.37 -6.15 -5.56
N VAL A 189 -9.83 -7.24 -6.11
CA VAL A 189 -10.20 -8.61 -5.70
C VAL A 189 -9.03 -9.47 -5.25
N HIS A 190 -7.81 -9.19 -5.71
CA HIS A 190 -6.65 -10.01 -5.37
C HIS A 190 -5.32 -9.31 -5.61
N SER A 191 -4.35 -9.57 -4.74
CA SER A 191 -2.97 -9.09 -4.84
C SER A 191 -2.00 -10.18 -4.47
N SER A 192 -0.96 -10.32 -5.27
CA SER A 192 0.12 -11.25 -4.96
C SER A 192 1.43 -10.75 -5.55
N SER A 193 2.54 -11.28 -5.04
CA SER A 193 3.85 -10.84 -5.47
C SER A 193 4.92 -11.91 -5.34
N CYS A 194 6.08 -11.68 -5.95
CA CYS A 194 7.28 -12.47 -5.71
C CYS A 194 8.51 -11.56 -5.63
N GLN A 195 9.51 -11.96 -4.85
CA GLN A 195 10.78 -11.25 -4.81
C GLN A 195 11.68 -11.65 -5.98
N ILE A 196 12.28 -10.65 -6.61
CA ILE A 196 13.24 -10.84 -7.68
C ILE A 196 14.55 -10.07 -7.41
N LYS A 197 15.60 -10.53 -8.06
CA LYS A 197 16.85 -9.78 -8.20
C LYS A 197 17.27 -9.80 -9.66
N VAL A 198 17.48 -8.61 -10.22
CA VAL A 198 17.78 -8.44 -11.65
C VAL A 198 19.28 -8.24 -11.84
N PHE A 199 19.86 -9.06 -12.69
CA PHE A 199 21.28 -9.04 -13.04
C PHE A 199 21.47 -8.53 -14.47
N LYS A 200 22.70 -8.14 -14.81
CA LYS A 200 23.10 -7.97 -16.21
C LYS A 200 22.85 -9.25 -17.02
N PRO A 201 22.75 -9.16 -18.36
CA PRO A 201 22.50 -10.32 -19.21
C PRO A 201 23.42 -11.51 -18.89
N LYS A 202 22.84 -12.72 -18.81
CA LYS A 202 23.48 -13.98 -18.38
C LYS A 202 23.95 -14.02 -16.92
N GLY A 203 23.83 -12.92 -16.16
CA GLY A 203 24.25 -12.83 -14.77
C GLY A 203 23.39 -13.69 -13.84
N ALA A 204 22.09 -13.78 -14.08
CA ALA A 204 21.19 -14.64 -13.31
C ALA A 204 21.56 -16.12 -13.44
N ASN A 205 21.85 -16.59 -14.67
CA ASN A 205 22.23 -17.98 -14.93
C ASN A 205 23.55 -18.34 -14.23
N ARG A 206 24.55 -17.45 -14.32
CA ARG A 206 25.84 -17.63 -13.62
C ARG A 206 25.64 -17.69 -12.12
N ARG A 207 24.81 -16.80 -11.58
CA ARG A 207 24.50 -16.76 -10.15
C ARG A 207 23.79 -18.03 -9.68
N LEU A 208 22.75 -18.46 -10.39
CA LEU A 208 21.99 -19.67 -10.09
C LEU A 208 22.88 -20.91 -10.10
N LYS A 209 23.75 -21.05 -11.11
CA LYS A 209 24.74 -22.14 -11.17
C LYS A 209 25.69 -22.13 -9.97
N THR A 210 26.26 -20.96 -9.66
CA THR A 210 27.18 -20.81 -8.53
C THR A 210 26.51 -21.12 -7.19
N ASP A 211 25.28 -20.64 -7.00
CA ASP A 211 24.52 -20.88 -5.78
C ASP A 211 24.13 -22.37 -5.65
N ARG A 212 23.76 -23.04 -6.74
CA ARG A 212 23.50 -24.50 -6.73
C ARG A 212 24.73 -25.30 -6.33
N GLU A 213 25.88 -25.07 -6.98
CA GLU A 213 27.15 -25.75 -6.65
C GLU A 213 27.56 -25.48 -5.19
N LYS A 214 27.29 -24.28 -4.67
CA LYS A 214 27.59 -23.92 -3.28
C LYS A 214 26.72 -24.69 -2.29
N ILE A 215 25.44 -24.89 -2.60
CA ILE A 215 24.50 -25.62 -1.74
C ILE A 215 24.76 -27.13 -1.81
N GLU A 216 25.11 -27.68 -2.98
CA GLU A 216 25.45 -29.10 -3.15
C GLU A 216 26.72 -29.51 -2.39
N LYS A 217 27.68 -28.59 -2.25
CA LYS A 217 28.91 -28.81 -1.45
C LYS A 217 28.67 -28.79 0.06
N LYS A 218 27.48 -28.41 0.54
CA LYS A 218 27.15 -28.39 1.97
C LYS A 218 26.76 -29.78 2.46
N GLY A 219 27.07 -30.07 3.73
CA GLY A 219 26.58 -31.28 4.39
C GLY A 219 25.05 -31.32 4.48
N LEU A 220 24.48 -32.51 4.62
CA LEU A 220 23.01 -32.74 4.59
C LEU A 220 22.26 -31.83 5.58
N GLN A 221 22.70 -31.76 6.83
CA GLN A 221 22.07 -30.91 7.87
C GLN A 221 22.15 -29.41 7.57
N GLU A 222 23.19 -28.95 6.86
CA GLU A 222 23.25 -27.55 6.44
C GLU A 222 22.34 -27.27 5.25
N ARG A 223 22.18 -28.25 4.35
CA ARG A 223 21.35 -28.12 3.15
C ARG A 223 19.87 -27.97 3.50
N GLU A 224 19.40 -28.68 4.52
CA GLU A 224 18.01 -28.60 5.02
C GLU A 224 17.60 -27.20 5.53
N LYS A 225 18.58 -26.33 5.82
CA LYS A 225 18.32 -24.92 6.22
C LYS A 225 17.90 -24.04 5.03
N TYR A 226 18.09 -24.50 3.80
CA TYR A 226 17.84 -23.76 2.57
C TYR A 226 16.65 -24.34 1.79
N GLN A 227 15.97 -23.48 1.06
CA GLN A 227 14.86 -23.86 0.20
C GLN A 227 15.35 -24.65 -1.03
N PRO A 228 14.57 -25.64 -1.49
CA PRO A 228 14.81 -26.23 -2.80
C PRO A 228 14.62 -25.20 -3.92
N SER A 229 15.36 -25.38 -5.02
CA SER A 229 15.18 -24.60 -6.24
C SER A 229 14.08 -25.24 -7.09
N PHE A 230 13.13 -24.42 -7.53
CA PHE A 230 12.04 -24.80 -8.42
C PHE A 230 12.21 -24.10 -9.77
N GLU A 231 11.69 -24.70 -10.84
CA GLU A 231 11.75 -24.11 -12.19
C GLU A 231 10.85 -22.89 -12.35
N ASN A 232 9.77 -22.82 -11.57
CA ASN A 232 8.79 -21.76 -11.60
C ASN A 232 8.67 -21.10 -10.21
N THR A 233 8.41 -19.80 -10.21
CA THR A 233 8.18 -19.01 -9.01
C THR A 233 6.70 -18.76 -8.86
N ILE A 234 6.13 -19.24 -7.76
CA ILE A 234 4.72 -19.02 -7.42
C ILE A 234 4.62 -17.70 -6.65
N PHE A 235 3.67 -16.86 -7.04
CA PHE A 235 3.40 -15.61 -6.32
C PHE A 235 2.73 -15.90 -4.98
N THR A 236 3.10 -15.15 -3.96
CA THR A 236 2.51 -15.20 -2.62
C THR A 236 1.55 -14.04 -2.42
N GLU A 237 0.43 -14.29 -1.74
CA GLU A 237 -0.57 -13.26 -1.47
C GLU A 237 0.04 -12.10 -0.67
N CYS A 238 -0.34 -10.87 -1.03
CA CYS A 238 0.16 -9.67 -0.37
C CYS A 238 -0.92 -8.59 -0.29
N SER A 239 -0.66 -7.53 0.46
CA SER A 239 -1.54 -6.35 0.49
C SER A 239 -1.56 -5.65 -0.87
N PRO A 240 -2.69 -5.02 -1.25
CA PRO A 240 -2.78 -4.25 -2.49
C PRO A 240 -1.87 -3.03 -2.46
N TRP A 241 -1.34 -2.69 -3.64
CA TRP A 241 -0.53 -1.49 -3.84
C TRP A 241 -1.40 -0.30 -4.28
N PRO A 242 -1.16 0.93 -3.76
CA PRO A 242 -0.26 1.27 -2.66
C PRO A 242 -0.80 0.75 -1.34
N ASP A 243 0.07 0.43 -0.38
CA ASP A 243 -0.30 -0.06 0.96
C ASP A 243 -1.47 0.77 1.51
N GLY A 244 -2.69 0.22 1.41
CA GLY A 244 -3.85 0.76 2.09
C GLY A 244 -3.59 0.68 3.60
N PRO A 245 -4.15 1.59 4.41
CA PRO A 245 -4.07 1.41 5.86
C PRO A 245 -4.62 0.02 6.20
N TYR A 246 -3.78 -0.79 6.86
CA TYR A 246 -4.05 -2.13 7.38
C TYR A 246 -5.48 -2.22 7.94
N ILE A 247 -6.44 -2.74 7.17
CA ILE A 247 -7.66 -3.28 7.73
C ILE A 247 -7.40 -4.78 7.79
N SER A 248 -7.02 -5.25 8.97
CA SER A 248 -7.02 -6.68 9.28
C SER A 248 -8.42 -7.22 8.97
N SER A 249 -8.53 -8.02 7.92
CA SER A 249 -9.69 -8.85 7.66
C SER A 249 -9.78 -9.92 8.75
N VAL A 250 -10.50 -9.62 9.83
CA VAL A 250 -11.12 -10.66 10.66
C VAL A 250 -12.56 -10.81 10.20
N SER A 251 -12.90 -12.07 9.88
CA SER A 251 -14.21 -12.65 9.61
C SER A 251 -15.43 -11.73 9.60
N SER A 252 -16.14 -11.80 8.46
CA SER A 252 -17.59 -11.72 8.33
C SER A 252 -18.40 -11.78 9.63
N CYS A 253 -19.06 -10.68 9.95
CA CYS A 253 -20.34 -10.68 10.65
C CYS A 253 -21.27 -9.65 9.99
N LEU A 254 -22.50 -10.12 9.77
CA LEU A 254 -23.62 -9.48 9.09
C LEU A 254 -23.85 -8.05 9.61
N SER A 255 -23.92 -7.06 8.71
CA SER A 255 -24.45 -5.75 9.07
C SER A 255 -25.95 -5.85 9.31
N PRO A 256 -26.48 -5.43 10.48
CA PRO A 256 -27.91 -5.26 10.65
C PRO A 256 -28.34 -4.04 9.83
N MET A 257 -29.30 -4.26 8.94
CA MET A 257 -30.01 -3.25 8.18
C MET A 257 -30.72 -2.30 9.15
N CYS A 258 -30.26 -1.05 9.26
CA CYS A 258 -30.98 0.00 9.99
C CYS A 258 -32.00 0.61 9.02
N HIS A 259 -33.25 0.15 9.11
CA HIS A 259 -34.38 0.82 8.46
C HIS A 259 -34.55 2.21 9.08
N ILE A 260 -34.45 3.27 8.27
CA ILE A 260 -34.90 4.60 8.66
C ILE A 260 -36.42 4.59 8.55
N SER A 261 -37.10 4.44 9.69
CA SER A 261 -38.52 4.79 9.79
C SER A 261 -38.63 6.29 10.03
N THR A 262 -39.18 7.01 9.07
CA THR A 262 -39.71 8.37 9.25
C THR A 262 -40.92 8.34 10.17
N SER A 263 -40.82 8.98 11.33
CA SER A 263 -41.99 9.46 12.08
C SER A 263 -41.81 10.94 12.37
N TYR A 264 -42.68 11.73 11.74
CA TYR A 264 -43.03 13.09 12.08
C TYR A 264 -43.67 13.12 13.47
N ASP A 265 -43.39 14.14 14.29
CA ASP A 265 -44.41 14.75 15.13
C ASP A 265 -43.99 16.14 15.63
N PHE A 266 -44.94 17.06 15.53
CA PHE A 266 -44.93 18.45 15.97
C PHE A 266 -45.59 18.56 17.35
N THR A 267 -45.09 19.43 18.24
CA THR A 267 -45.94 20.31 19.08
C THR A 267 -45.16 21.51 19.64
N GLU A 268 -45.79 22.68 19.54
CA GLU A 268 -45.47 23.99 20.12
C GLU A 268 -45.63 24.05 21.66
N GLY A 269 -45.03 25.06 22.30
CA GLY A 269 -45.33 25.46 23.70
C GLY A 269 -44.31 26.45 24.28
N ASP A 270 -44.80 27.46 25.00
CA ASP A 270 -44.26 28.82 25.19
C ASP A 270 -43.57 29.11 26.57
N ASP A 271 -42.87 30.26 26.61
CA ASP A 271 -42.60 31.22 27.72
C ASP A 271 -41.53 31.02 28.86
N ARG A 272 -40.53 31.93 28.79
CA ARG A 272 -39.91 32.86 29.79
C ARG A 272 -39.03 32.47 31.02
N ASP A 273 -37.91 33.23 31.07
CA ASP A 273 -37.17 33.89 32.19
C ASP A 273 -35.81 33.37 32.73
N CYS A 274 -34.94 34.36 32.98
CA CYS A 274 -33.47 34.40 33.11
C CYS A 274 -32.89 33.84 34.43
N SER A 275 -31.71 33.20 34.48
CA SER A 275 -30.37 33.81 34.71
C SER A 275 -29.27 32.72 34.92
N PRO A 276 -27.97 33.05 34.83
CA PRO A 276 -26.93 32.11 34.39
C PRO A 276 -26.18 31.43 35.53
N ASN A 277 -25.93 30.13 35.42
CA ASN A 277 -24.91 29.46 36.21
C ASN A 277 -23.96 28.68 35.30
N GLN A 278 -22.67 28.97 35.47
CA GLN A 278 -21.56 28.41 34.73
C GLN A 278 -21.44 26.90 34.93
N GLN A 279 -21.70 26.14 33.88
CA GLN A 279 -21.09 24.83 33.71
C GLN A 279 -20.67 24.69 32.25
N ARG A 280 -19.40 25.02 32.03
CA ARG A 280 -18.70 24.86 30.75
C ARG A 280 -18.43 23.38 30.56
N GLU A 281 -19.45 22.64 30.10
CA GLU A 281 -19.26 21.29 29.60
C GLU A 281 -18.47 21.34 28.29
N LEU A 282 -17.36 20.62 28.30
CA LEU A 282 -16.41 20.52 27.22
C LEU A 282 -17.05 19.73 26.06
N LEU A 283 -17.68 20.43 25.13
CA LEU A 283 -17.99 19.86 23.82
C LEU A 283 -16.67 19.60 23.08
N LEU A 284 -16.28 18.33 23.04
CA LEU A 284 -15.32 17.80 22.08
C LEU A 284 -15.77 18.21 20.67
N PRO A 285 -14.87 18.70 19.79
CA PRO A 285 -15.23 19.01 18.41
C PRO A 285 -15.67 17.72 17.70
N SER A 286 -16.99 17.63 17.50
CA SER A 286 -17.65 16.64 16.66
C SER A 286 -17.04 16.65 15.26
N CYS A 287 -17.02 15.49 14.61
CA CYS A 287 -16.52 15.26 13.26
C CYS A 287 -16.72 16.48 12.35
N SER A 288 -15.61 17.05 11.87
CA SER A 288 -15.59 18.21 10.98
C SER A 288 -16.59 18.03 9.83
N ALA A 289 -17.55 18.98 9.76
CA ALA A 289 -18.63 19.00 8.79
C ALA A 289 -18.09 18.74 7.37
N GLN A 290 -18.57 17.68 6.74
CA GLN A 290 -18.18 17.31 5.38
C GLN A 290 -18.64 18.41 4.41
N LEU A 291 -17.74 18.88 3.53
CA LEU A 291 -18.07 19.86 2.52
C LEU A 291 -19.11 19.25 1.55
N VAL A 292 -20.33 19.79 1.53
CA VAL A 292 -21.39 19.31 0.62
C VAL A 292 -21.37 20.11 -0.69
N PRO A 293 -21.69 19.49 -1.84
CA PRO A 293 -21.67 20.18 -3.14
C PRO A 293 -22.64 21.36 -3.26
N SER A 294 -23.66 21.45 -2.39
CA SER A 294 -24.66 22.51 -2.39
C SER A 294 -24.24 23.81 -1.69
N LEU A 295 -23.02 23.89 -1.13
CA LEU A 295 -22.56 25.09 -0.42
C LEU A 295 -22.28 26.25 -1.38
N SER A 296 -22.74 27.44 -0.99
CA SER A 296 -22.40 28.70 -1.66
C SER A 296 -20.90 29.04 -1.50
N PRO A 297 -20.34 29.92 -2.34
CA PRO A 297 -18.95 30.35 -2.20
C PRO A 297 -18.60 30.96 -0.84
N GLN A 298 -19.55 31.69 -0.21
CA GLN A 298 -19.35 32.26 1.12
C GLN A 298 -19.24 31.17 2.20
N GLU A 299 -20.10 30.16 2.14
CA GLU A 299 -20.07 29.03 3.07
C GLU A 299 -18.84 28.13 2.85
N ALA A 300 -18.38 28.02 1.60
CA ALA A 300 -17.13 27.32 1.26
C ALA A 300 -15.92 28.05 1.86
N GLN A 301 -15.91 29.39 1.87
CA GLN A 301 -14.87 30.16 2.57
C GLN A 301 -14.90 29.94 4.08
N ASP A 302 -16.10 29.94 4.69
CA ASP A 302 -16.24 29.68 6.12
C ASP A 302 -15.74 28.28 6.49
N TRP A 303 -16.00 27.30 5.63
CA TRP A 303 -15.46 25.95 5.78
C TRP A 303 -13.93 25.92 5.73
N LEU A 304 -13.31 26.64 4.78
CA LEU A 304 -11.84 26.76 4.69
C LEU A 304 -11.25 27.41 5.96
N HIS A 305 -11.91 28.44 6.50
CA HIS A 305 -11.52 29.07 7.75
C HIS A 305 -11.59 28.10 8.93
N GLN A 306 -12.67 27.32 9.05
CA GLN A 306 -12.87 26.34 10.12
C GLN A 306 -11.86 25.18 10.04
N ASN A 307 -11.45 24.78 8.84
CA ASN A 307 -10.53 23.66 8.61
C ASN A 307 -9.04 24.06 8.55
N ARG A 308 -8.68 25.27 9.04
CA ARG A 308 -7.31 25.79 9.08
C ARG A 308 -6.65 26.01 7.70
N PHE A 309 -7.46 26.38 6.70
CA PHE A 309 -7.03 26.74 5.35
C PHE A 309 -7.28 28.23 5.05
N SER A 310 -7.30 29.09 6.07
CA SER A 310 -7.60 30.52 5.97
C SER A 310 -6.66 31.30 5.02
N SER A 311 -5.42 30.85 4.84
CA SER A 311 -4.45 31.41 3.90
C SER A 311 -4.91 31.31 2.44
N PHE A 312 -5.81 30.39 2.11
CA PHE A 312 -6.26 30.12 0.75
C PHE A 312 -7.67 30.69 0.45
N CYS A 313 -8.35 31.30 1.42
CA CYS A 313 -9.71 31.83 1.23
C CYS A 313 -9.80 32.86 0.10
N ARG A 314 -8.77 33.69 -0.08
CA ARG A 314 -8.72 34.66 -1.19
C ARG A 314 -8.64 33.98 -2.55
N LEU A 315 -7.86 32.89 -2.66
CA LEU A 315 -7.68 32.14 -3.91
C LEU A 315 -8.97 31.42 -4.33
N PHE A 316 -9.74 30.93 -3.36
CA PHE A 316 -11.00 30.21 -3.59
C PHE A 316 -12.25 31.08 -3.41
N SER A 317 -12.12 32.40 -3.49
CA SER A 317 -13.22 33.33 -3.17
C SER A 317 -14.46 33.19 -4.04
N ASN A 318 -14.30 32.72 -5.27
CA ASN A 318 -15.40 32.52 -6.21
C ASN A 318 -15.76 31.04 -6.42
N PHE A 319 -15.24 30.13 -5.58
CA PHE A 319 -15.45 28.70 -5.72
C PHE A 319 -16.57 28.24 -4.80
N SER A 320 -17.60 27.61 -5.37
CA SER A 320 -18.66 26.96 -4.62
C SER A 320 -18.20 25.61 -4.05
N GLY A 321 -19.02 25.02 -3.18
CA GLY A 321 -18.78 23.66 -2.68
C GLY A 321 -18.67 22.63 -3.82
N ALA A 322 -19.48 22.76 -4.88
CA ALA A 322 -19.41 21.90 -6.05
C ALA A 322 -18.08 22.04 -6.80
N ASP A 323 -17.52 23.24 -6.90
CA ASP A 323 -16.26 23.50 -7.60
C ASP A 323 -15.09 22.87 -6.85
N LEU A 324 -15.02 23.09 -5.53
CA LEU A 324 -14.00 22.51 -4.65
C LEU A 324 -14.04 20.98 -4.64
N VAL A 325 -15.24 20.38 -4.69
CA VAL A 325 -15.39 18.92 -4.78
C VAL A 325 -14.95 18.40 -6.15
N LYS A 326 -15.08 19.15 -7.25
CA LYS A 326 -14.69 18.67 -8.59
C LYS A 326 -13.19 18.74 -8.86
N MET A 327 -12.46 19.60 -8.15
CA MET A 327 -11.02 19.76 -8.33
C MET A 327 -10.23 18.49 -7.99
N SER A 328 -9.21 18.22 -8.80
CA SER A 328 -8.31 17.09 -8.61
C SER A 328 -7.22 17.39 -7.56
N LYS A 329 -6.58 16.34 -7.06
CA LYS A 329 -5.43 16.46 -6.16
C LYS A 329 -4.31 17.32 -6.79
N ASN A 330 -4.10 17.19 -8.09
CA ASN A 330 -3.05 17.94 -8.79
C ASN A 330 -3.38 19.43 -8.87
N ASP A 331 -4.65 19.80 -9.05
CA ASP A 331 -5.08 21.20 -9.08
C ASP A 331 -4.81 21.87 -7.73
N PHE A 332 -5.16 21.20 -6.63
CA PHE A 332 -4.87 21.70 -5.29
C PHE A 332 -3.36 21.78 -5.00
N VAL A 333 -2.57 20.82 -5.47
CA VAL A 333 -1.10 20.85 -5.33
C VAL A 333 -0.48 22.00 -6.13
N GLN A 334 -1.01 22.31 -7.31
CA GLN A 334 -0.56 23.46 -8.10
C GLN A 334 -0.92 24.80 -7.46
N ILE A 335 -2.11 24.91 -6.86
CA ILE A 335 -2.59 26.19 -6.29
C ILE A 335 -2.06 26.44 -4.87
N CYS A 336 -2.06 25.41 -4.01
CA CYS A 336 -1.71 25.53 -2.60
C CYS A 336 -0.30 25.01 -2.28
N GLY A 337 0.40 24.41 -3.25
CA GLY A 337 1.68 23.73 -3.05
C GLY A 337 1.54 22.28 -2.57
N PRO A 338 2.62 21.48 -2.61
CA PRO A 338 2.55 20.03 -2.38
C PRO A 338 2.00 19.62 -1.01
N ALA A 339 2.39 20.29 0.06
CA ALA A 339 1.97 19.93 1.41
C ALA A 339 0.51 20.32 1.67
N ASP A 340 0.16 21.58 1.41
CA ASP A 340 -1.18 22.09 1.73
C ASP A 340 -2.23 21.66 0.71
N GLY A 341 -1.88 21.47 -0.56
CA GLY A 341 -2.76 20.93 -1.58
C GLY A 341 -3.22 19.50 -1.28
N ILE A 342 -2.31 18.65 -0.79
CA ILE A 342 -2.66 17.28 -0.36
C ILE A 342 -3.54 17.31 0.89
N ARG A 343 -3.22 18.17 1.87
CA ARG A 343 -4.02 18.32 3.09
C ARG A 343 -5.44 18.79 2.77
N LEU A 344 -5.59 19.78 1.90
CA LEU A 344 -6.89 20.34 1.50
C LEU A 344 -7.72 19.32 0.71
N PHE A 345 -7.11 18.64 -0.26
CA PHE A 345 -7.79 17.60 -1.05
C PHE A 345 -8.33 16.47 -0.15
N ASN A 346 -7.55 16.01 0.82
CA ASN A 346 -7.98 14.95 1.75
C ASN A 346 -9.08 15.43 2.72
N ALA A 347 -9.01 16.69 3.17
CA ALA A 347 -10.05 17.29 4.01
C ALA A 347 -11.39 17.40 3.26
N ILE A 348 -11.37 17.81 1.98
CA ILE A 348 -12.58 17.92 1.14
C ILE A 348 -13.15 16.55 0.79
N LYS A 349 -12.31 15.57 0.43
CA LYS A 349 -12.73 14.23 -0.01
C LYS A 349 -13.05 13.26 1.13
N GLY A 350 -13.19 13.77 2.36
CA GLY A 350 -13.58 12.97 3.53
C GLY A 350 -12.54 11.94 3.99
N ARG A 351 -11.29 12.04 3.51
CA ARG A 351 -10.20 11.17 3.97
C ARG A 351 -9.57 11.82 5.20
N CYS A 352 -10.23 11.69 6.35
CA CYS A 352 -9.63 12.08 7.62
C CYS A 352 -8.37 11.22 7.83
N ILE A 353 -7.20 11.83 7.64
CA ILE A 353 -5.93 11.17 7.97
C ILE A 353 -5.88 11.10 9.49
N GLN A 354 -6.10 9.91 10.05
CA GLN A 354 -5.98 9.72 11.48
C GLN A 354 -4.55 10.08 11.91
N PRO A 355 -4.38 10.94 12.93
CA PRO A 355 -3.06 11.24 13.45
C PRO A 355 -2.43 9.94 13.94
N ARG A 356 -1.30 9.56 13.34
CA ARG A 356 -0.56 8.33 13.70
C ARG A 356 -0.03 8.36 15.14
N LEU A 357 -0.03 9.55 15.75
CA LEU A 357 0.41 9.78 17.11
C LEU A 357 -0.30 11.03 17.66
N THR A 358 -1.07 10.85 18.72
CA THR A 358 -1.62 11.95 19.52
C THR A 358 -0.81 12.05 20.81
N VAL A 359 -0.04 13.13 20.95
CA VAL A 359 0.79 13.35 22.15
C VAL A 359 0.00 14.19 23.14
N TYR A 360 -0.27 13.61 24.32
CA TYR A 360 -0.85 14.34 25.44
C TYR A 360 0.29 14.84 26.32
N VAL A 361 0.40 16.16 26.45
CA VAL A 361 1.36 16.80 27.36
C VAL A 361 0.59 17.35 28.54
N SER A 362 0.90 16.87 29.74
CA SER A 362 0.44 17.50 30.98
C SER A 362 1.63 18.12 31.70
N ILE A 363 1.43 19.31 32.25
CA ILE A 363 2.41 19.94 33.12
C ILE A 363 2.15 19.38 34.52
N GLN A 364 3.06 18.58 35.03
CA GLN A 364 2.94 17.98 36.36
C GLN A 364 3.11 19.07 37.42
N LYS A 365 2.02 19.49 38.06
CA LYS A 365 2.10 20.27 39.30
C LYS A 365 2.53 19.33 40.43
N ASN A 366 3.72 19.55 41.00
CA ASN A 366 4.22 18.82 42.16
C ASN A 366 3.25 18.99 43.35
N LYS A 367 2.41 17.99 43.59
CA LYS A 367 1.70 17.81 44.86
C LYS A 367 2.48 16.79 45.67
N ASN A 368 3.50 17.26 46.39
CA ASN A 368 4.07 16.61 47.58
C ASN A 368 4.95 17.63 48.30
N GLN A 369 4.33 18.48 49.11
CA GLN A 369 4.94 19.02 50.32
C GLN A 369 4.01 18.64 51.48
N PRO A 370 4.50 17.95 52.52
CA PRO A 370 3.83 17.97 53.81
C PRO A 370 4.15 19.29 54.52
N ASN A 371 3.11 19.90 55.09
CA ASN A 371 3.16 21.11 55.90
C ASN A 371 4.09 20.94 57.12
N SER A 372 5.10 21.80 57.24
CA SER A 372 5.57 22.33 58.53
C SER A 372 5.93 23.81 58.35
N LYS A 373 5.24 24.68 59.11
CA LYS A 373 5.37 26.15 59.14
C LYS A 373 6.65 26.59 59.92
N PRO A 374 6.87 27.91 60.19
CA PRO A 374 7.54 28.92 59.36
C PRO A 374 8.80 29.50 60.05
N TYR A 375 9.40 30.54 59.45
CA TYR A 375 10.59 31.36 59.85
C TYR A 375 11.96 30.78 59.47
N SER A 376 12.92 31.52 58.90
CA SER A 376 13.00 32.89 58.35
C SER A 376 14.34 33.00 57.60
N ASP A 377 14.33 33.77 56.50
CA ASP A 377 15.41 34.47 55.77
C ASP A 377 16.89 34.12 56.05
N GLU A 378 17.64 33.73 55.00
CA GLU A 378 18.58 34.60 54.26
C GLU A 378 19.39 33.80 53.21
N ASP A 379 19.46 34.37 52.01
CA ASP A 379 20.50 34.37 50.98
C ASP A 379 21.20 33.09 50.46
N GLY A 380 21.35 33.06 49.11
CA GLY A 380 22.61 32.63 48.47
C GLY A 380 22.56 31.47 47.49
N GLU A 381 22.54 31.82 46.20
CA GLU A 381 23.25 31.20 45.06
C GLU A 381 23.06 29.72 44.63
N GLU A 382 22.58 29.62 43.39
CA GLU A 382 23.13 28.84 42.25
C GLU A 382 23.36 27.32 42.38
N PHE A 383 22.61 26.52 41.60
CA PHE A 383 23.21 25.38 40.87
C PHE A 383 22.30 24.92 39.71
N HIS A 384 22.74 25.17 38.48
CA HIS A 384 22.24 24.50 37.28
C HIS A 384 22.46 22.99 37.37
N ARG A 385 21.39 22.18 37.35
CA ARG A 385 21.50 20.73 37.16
C ARG A 385 20.48 20.27 36.12
N GLY A 386 21.01 19.74 35.02
CA GLY A 386 20.27 19.36 33.82
C GLY A 386 19.18 18.31 34.07
N ASN A 387 18.01 18.56 33.50
CA ASN A 387 16.90 17.61 33.49
C ASN A 387 17.22 16.44 32.55
N LYS A 388 17.54 15.28 33.13
CA LYS A 388 17.50 13.99 32.45
C LYS A 388 16.04 13.64 32.17
N ILE A 389 15.65 13.65 30.89
CA ILE A 389 14.35 13.13 30.44
C ILE A 389 14.40 11.60 30.49
N TYR A 390 13.68 11.00 31.43
CA TYR A 390 13.41 9.57 31.43
C TYR A 390 12.20 9.27 30.55
N ASN A 391 12.44 8.77 29.33
CA ASN A 391 11.41 8.25 28.46
C ASN A 391 10.91 6.90 28.99
N LYS A 392 9.82 6.90 29.77
CA LYS A 392 9.06 5.67 30.07
C LYS A 392 7.86 5.61 29.14
N CYS A 393 8.04 4.95 28.00
CA CYS A 393 6.98 4.72 27.03
C CYS A 393 6.13 3.52 27.50
N SER A 394 4.95 3.79 28.07
CA SER A 394 3.95 2.75 28.31
C SER A 394 3.00 2.72 27.12
N LYS A 395 3.08 1.67 26.30
CA LYS A 395 2.06 1.37 25.30
C LYS A 395 0.85 0.79 26.04
N ARG A 396 -0.31 1.40 25.90
CA ARG A 396 -1.60 0.70 26.02
C ARG A 396 -2.18 0.58 24.63
#